data_AF-A0A4Y6RVX5-F1
#
_entry.id   AF-A0A4Y6RVX5-F1
#
_cell.length_a   1.000
_cell.length_b   1.000
_cell.length_c   1.000
_cell.angle_alpha   90.00
_cell.angle_beta   90.00
_cell.angle_gamma   90.00
#
_symmetry.space_group_name_H-M   'P 1'
#
loop_
_entity.id
_entity.type
_entity.pdbx_description
1 polymer ?
#
loop_
_entity_poly.entity_id
_entity_poly.type
_entity_poly.pdbx_seq_one_letter_code
_entity_poly.pdbx_strand_id
1 'polypeptide(L)'
;MAEVVNEKNGVIVGRLNKLRSLGVKIELDDFIPGYSSINTLGYLPFNRLKIDRAFITKFEKRAPPANATDLMVWPSRKTAVHTQVEGIARLQQSEFLRAMACNEAKGYPIPTQWRRSM
;
A
#
# COMPACT_ATOMS: atom_id res chain seq x y z
N MET A 1 -27.13 -18.33 12.63
CA MET A 1 -27.35 -17.10 11.82
C MET A 1 -25.98 -16.55 11.47
N ALA A 2 -25.66 -16.42 10.19
CA ALA A 2 -24.40 -15.82 9.74
C ALA A 2 -24.75 -14.61 8.88
N GLU A 3 -24.28 -13.43 9.26
CA GLU A 3 -24.49 -12.22 8.50
C GLU A 3 -23.32 -12.05 7.53
N VAL A 4 -23.60 -12.28 6.24
CA VAL A 4 -22.64 -12.01 5.17
C VAL A 4 -22.60 -10.49 4.96
N VAL A 5 -21.57 -9.84 5.48
CA VAL A 5 -21.35 -8.40 5.29
C VAL A 5 -20.89 -8.14 3.86
N ASN A 6 -21.81 -7.64 3.03
CA ASN A 6 -21.51 -7.21 1.67
C ASN A 6 -20.66 -5.92 1.69
N GLU A 7 -19.63 -5.89 0.86
CA GLU A 7 -18.60 -4.84 0.68
C GLU A 7 -19.19 -3.44 0.39
N LYS A 8 -20.47 -3.39 -0.02
CA LYS A 8 -21.24 -2.15 -0.23
C LYS A 8 -21.80 -1.50 1.03
N ASN A 9 -21.62 -2.09 2.20
CA ASN A 9 -22.12 -1.50 3.43
C ASN A 9 -21.18 -0.37 3.89
N GLY A 10 -21.57 0.88 3.58
CA GLY A 10 -20.90 2.12 3.98
C GLY A 10 -20.68 2.31 5.50
N VAL A 11 -21.02 1.30 6.31
CA VAL A 11 -20.74 1.20 7.74
C VAL A 11 -19.23 1.27 8.02
N ILE A 12 -18.39 0.54 7.27
CA ILE A 12 -16.93 0.56 7.48
C ILE A 12 -16.38 1.93 7.11
N VAL A 13 -16.75 2.45 5.94
CA VAL A 13 -16.34 3.78 5.47
C VAL A 13 -16.79 4.87 6.44
N GLY A 14 -18.03 4.81 6.93
CA GLY A 14 -18.58 5.76 7.90
C GLY A 14 -17.83 5.74 9.23
N ARG A 15 -17.49 4.55 9.75
CA ARG A 15 -16.68 4.40 10.97
C ARG A 15 -15.27 4.96 10.79
N LEU A 16 -14.60 4.64 9.68
CA LEU A 16 -13.27 5.16 9.39
C LEU A 16 -13.27 6.69 9.22
N ASN A 17 -14.29 7.26 8.56
CA ASN A 17 -14.44 8.72 8.47
C ASN A 17 -14.66 9.37 9.83
N LYS A 18 -15.42 8.74 10.74
CA LYS A 18 -15.58 9.22 12.11
C LYS A 18 -14.26 9.21 12.89
N LEU A 19 -13.43 8.18 12.71
CA LEU A 19 -12.09 8.15 13.30
C LEU A 19 -11.20 9.27 12.73
N ARG A 20 -11.24 9.49 11.41
CA ARG A 20 -10.50 10.58 10.77
C ARG A 20 -10.95 11.97 11.23
N SER A 21 -12.25 12.19 11.47
CA SER A 21 -12.73 13.47 12.02
C SER A 21 -12.22 13.75 13.43
N LEU A 22 -11.75 12.72 14.15
CA LEU A 22 -11.08 12.85 15.44
C LEU A 22 -9.55 13.03 15.31
N GLY A 23 -9.03 13.19 14.08
CA GLY A 23 -7.60 13.32 13.82
C GLY A 23 -6.82 12.00 13.77
N VAL A 24 -7.50 10.85 13.84
CA VAL A 24 -6.85 9.52 13.77
C VAL A 24 -6.41 9.24 12.34
N LYS A 25 -5.13 8.89 12.18
CA LYS A 25 -4.58 8.41 10.90
C LYS A 25 -4.91 6.93 10.74
N ILE A 26 -5.38 6.55 9.55
CA ILE A 26 -5.73 5.17 9.22
C ILE A 26 -4.63 4.59 8.34
N GLU A 27 -4.06 3.47 8.76
CA GLU A 27 -3.07 2.71 8.02
C GLU A 27 -3.66 1.34 7.64
N LEU A 28 -3.49 0.93 6.39
CA LEU A 28 -3.83 -0.41 5.92
C LEU A 28 -2.55 -1.25 5.95
N ASP A 29 -2.55 -2.31 6.75
CA ASP A 29 -1.41 -3.23 6.90
C ASP A 29 -1.57 -4.50 6.05
N ASP A 30 -0.46 -5.20 5.82
CA ASP A 30 -0.40 -6.52 5.15
C ASP A 30 -1.11 -6.59 3.79
N PHE A 31 -1.08 -5.51 3.01
CA PHE A 31 -1.72 -5.53 1.69
C PHE A 31 -0.91 -6.43 0.73
N ILE A 32 -1.58 -7.46 0.20
CA ILE A 32 -1.05 -8.35 -0.84
C ILE A 32 -1.76 -8.05 -2.17
N PRO A 33 -1.08 -7.35 -3.10
CA PRO A 33 -1.60 -7.11 -4.44
C PRO A 33 -1.95 -8.41 -5.18
N GLY A 34 -3.12 -8.43 -5.81
CA GLY A 34 -3.64 -9.57 -6.58
C GLY A 34 -4.68 -10.43 -5.85
N TYR A 35 -4.77 -10.35 -4.52
CA TYR A 35 -5.89 -10.94 -3.76
C TYR A 35 -6.95 -9.91 -3.38
N SER A 36 -6.55 -8.64 -3.26
CA SER A 36 -7.44 -7.53 -2.92
C SER A 36 -7.71 -6.64 -4.14
N SER A 37 -8.97 -6.28 -4.34
CA SER A 37 -9.38 -5.39 -5.43
C SER A 37 -8.93 -3.95 -5.16
N ILE A 38 -8.24 -3.33 -6.13
CA ILE A 38 -7.97 -1.88 -6.16
C ILE A 38 -9.27 -1.08 -6.00
N ASN A 39 -10.36 -1.63 -6.52
CA ASN A 39 -11.67 -0.99 -6.45
C ASN A 39 -12.12 -0.80 -5.00
N THR A 40 -11.76 -1.73 -4.10
CA THR A 40 -12.04 -1.63 -2.66
C THR A 40 -11.22 -0.52 -2.01
N LEU A 41 -9.96 -0.34 -2.41
CA LEU A 41 -9.12 0.78 -1.93
C LEU A 41 -9.65 2.14 -2.36
N GLY A 42 -10.29 2.23 -3.53
CA GLY A 42 -10.78 3.48 -4.10
C GLY A 42 -11.72 4.27 -3.19
N TYR A 43 -12.46 3.60 -2.30
CA TYR A 43 -13.48 4.20 -1.44
C TYR A 43 -13.11 4.23 0.06
N LEU A 44 -12.01 3.59 0.45
CA LEU A 44 -11.59 3.56 1.85
C LEU A 44 -10.84 4.85 2.21
N PRO A 45 -11.19 5.53 3.31
CA PRO A 45 -10.51 6.74 3.73
C PRO A 45 -9.27 6.37 4.57
N PHE A 46 -8.14 6.10 3.92
CA PHE A 46 -6.87 5.80 4.58
C PHE A 46 -5.75 6.79 4.23
N ASN A 47 -4.72 6.82 5.07
CA ASN A 47 -3.56 7.70 4.95
C ASN A 47 -2.31 6.96 4.51
N ARG A 48 -2.17 5.69 4.92
CA ARG A 48 -1.01 4.86 4.59
C ARG A 48 -1.45 3.50 4.07
N LEU A 49 -0.75 3.02 3.04
CA LEU A 49 -0.84 1.66 2.55
C LEU A 49 0.50 0.97 2.75
N LYS A 50 0.54 -0.08 3.57
CA LYS A 50 1.70 -0.95 3.70
C LYS A 50 1.52 -2.19 2.82
N ILE A 51 2.55 -2.48 2.04
CA ILE A 51 2.58 -3.57 1.07
C ILE A 51 3.52 -4.65 1.60
N ASP A 52 3.00 -5.87 1.69
CA ASP A 52 3.73 -7.01 2.26
C ASP A 52 4.92 -7.43 1.37
N ARG A 53 5.95 -7.99 1.99
CA ARG A 53 7.17 -8.49 1.32
C ARG A 53 6.91 -9.55 0.26
N ALA A 54 5.82 -10.33 0.39
CA ALA A 54 5.46 -11.34 -0.60
C ALA A 54 5.14 -10.70 -1.96
N PHE A 55 4.78 -9.42 -1.96
CA PHE A 55 4.71 -8.62 -3.17
C PHE A 55 6.09 -8.56 -3.83
N ILE A 56 7.06 -7.86 -3.22
CA ILE A 56 8.35 -7.54 -3.86
C ILE A 56 9.13 -8.82 -4.27
N THR A 57 8.97 -9.90 -3.51
CA THR A 57 9.61 -11.19 -3.77
C THR A 57 9.14 -11.85 -5.08
N LYS A 58 7.90 -11.58 -5.52
CA LYS A 58 7.36 -12.14 -6.78
C LYS A 58 7.88 -11.41 -8.04
N PHE A 59 8.23 -10.13 -7.94
CA PHE A 59 8.66 -9.31 -9.08
C PHE A 59 10.10 -9.60 -9.53
N GLU A 60 10.94 -10.11 -8.63
CA GLU A 60 12.30 -10.54 -9.02
C GLU A 60 12.26 -11.69 -10.04
N LYS A 61 11.18 -12.47 -10.08
CA LYS A 61 11.06 -13.66 -10.94
C LYS A 61 10.29 -13.41 -12.24
N ARG A 62 9.43 -12.38 -12.29
CA ARG A 62 8.56 -12.05 -13.42
C ARG A 62 8.18 -10.57 -13.43
N ALA A 63 7.88 -10.04 -14.61
CA ALA A 63 7.33 -8.68 -14.74
C ALA A 63 6.10 -8.48 -13.85
N PRO A 64 5.90 -7.27 -13.30
CA PRO A 64 4.74 -6.96 -12.50
C PRO A 64 3.41 -7.25 -13.21
N PRO A 65 2.44 -7.94 -12.58
CA PRO A 65 1.08 -7.87 -13.09
C PRO A 65 0.61 -6.41 -13.08
N ALA A 66 -0.15 -6.00 -14.10
CA ALA A 66 -0.54 -4.60 -14.29
C ALA A 66 -1.20 -3.97 -13.04
N ASN A 67 -2.02 -4.75 -12.32
CA ASN A 67 -2.66 -4.32 -11.08
C ASN A 67 -1.65 -3.91 -9.98
N ALA A 68 -0.51 -4.58 -9.87
CA ALA A 68 0.54 -4.27 -8.92
C ALA A 68 1.20 -2.94 -9.21
N THR A 69 1.47 -2.69 -10.49
CA THR A 69 1.99 -1.42 -10.99
C THR A 69 1.00 -0.30 -10.70
N ASP A 70 -0.27 -0.51 -11.03
CA ASP A 70 -1.35 0.45 -10.77
C ASP A 70 -1.48 0.77 -9.28
N LEU A 71 -1.30 -0.22 -8.39
CA LEU A 71 -1.37 -0.04 -6.93
C LEU A 71 -0.24 0.81 -6.35
N MET A 72 0.94 0.81 -6.95
CA MET A 72 2.04 1.67 -6.51
C MET A 72 1.96 3.07 -7.14
N VAL A 73 1.45 3.14 -8.36
CA VAL A 73 1.28 4.40 -9.10
C VAL A 73 0.02 5.17 -8.66
N TRP A 74 -1.04 4.48 -8.26
CA TRP A 74 -2.31 5.13 -7.88
C TRP A 74 -2.19 6.02 -6.64
N PRO A 75 -1.53 5.59 -5.54
CA PRO A 75 -1.25 6.45 -4.40
C PRO A 75 -0.35 7.62 -4.77
N SER A 76 0.68 7.41 -5.61
CA SER A 76 1.56 8.52 -6.02
C SER A 76 0.85 9.59 -6.86
N ARG A 77 -0.22 9.21 -7.57
CA ARG A 77 -1.14 10.16 -8.24
C ARG A 77 -2.15 10.82 -7.29
N LYS A 78 -2.48 10.19 -6.17
CA LYS A 78 -3.36 10.72 -5.13
C LYS A 78 -2.52 11.31 -4.01
N THR A 79 -2.29 12.62 -4.05
CA THR A 79 -1.40 13.41 -3.17
C THR A 79 -1.53 13.22 -1.65
N ALA A 80 -2.48 12.43 -1.14
CA ALA A 80 -2.75 12.23 0.28
C ALA A 80 -2.46 10.81 0.83
N VAL A 81 -2.02 9.85 -0.01
CA VAL A 81 -1.77 8.47 0.44
C VAL A 81 -0.27 8.16 0.43
N HIS A 82 0.26 7.76 1.59
CA HIS A 82 1.65 7.34 1.75
C HIS A 82 1.78 5.82 1.55
N THR A 83 2.69 5.38 0.70
CA THR A 83 2.97 3.97 0.44
C THR A 83 4.24 3.52 1.13
N GLN A 84 4.18 2.37 1.79
CA GLN A 84 5.32 1.76 2.44
C GLN A 84 5.43 0.30 1.99
N VAL A 85 6.63 -0.16 1.61
CA VAL A 85 6.87 -1.58 1.32
C VAL A 85 7.82 -2.17 2.35
N GLU A 86 7.50 -3.35 2.85
CA GLU A 86 8.32 -4.04 3.85
C GLU A 86 9.07 -5.25 3.27
N GLY A 87 10.10 -5.69 3.99
CA GLY A 87 10.88 -6.88 3.67
C GLY A 87 11.73 -6.78 2.41
N ILE A 88 12.27 -5.60 2.12
CA ILE A 88 13.32 -5.45 1.09
C ILE A 88 14.52 -6.31 1.46
N ALA A 89 14.98 -7.13 0.54
CA ALA A 89 16.11 -8.03 0.74
C ALA A 89 17.37 -7.60 -0.01
N ARG A 90 17.26 -6.78 -1.06
CA ARG A 90 18.38 -6.40 -1.95
C ARG A 90 18.20 -5.00 -2.56
N LEU A 91 19.29 -4.43 -3.08
CA LEU A 91 19.30 -3.07 -3.65
C LEU A 91 18.36 -2.92 -4.86
N GLN A 92 18.30 -3.92 -5.74
CA GLN A 92 17.50 -3.88 -6.97
C GLN A 92 16.00 -3.70 -6.69
N GLN A 93 15.53 -4.30 -5.60
CA GLN A 93 14.14 -4.14 -5.15
C GLN A 93 13.86 -2.70 -4.73
N SER A 94 14.81 -2.05 -4.05
CA SER A 94 14.67 -0.65 -3.65
C SER A 94 14.66 0.29 -4.87
N GLU A 95 15.55 0.07 -5.84
CA GLU A 95 15.61 0.88 -7.07
C GLU A 95 14.31 0.78 -7.88
N PHE A 96 13.76 -0.44 -7.98
CA PHE A 96 12.46 -0.67 -8.58
C PHE A 96 11.35 0.12 -7.87
N LEU A 97 11.29 0.06 -6.54
CA LEU A 97 10.28 0.80 -5.76
C LEU A 97 10.40 2.32 -5.89
N ARG A 98 11.63 2.83 -6.03
CA ARG A 98 11.88 4.25 -6.29
C ARG A 98 11.35 4.67 -7.66
N ALA A 99 11.60 3.87 -8.69
CA ALA A 99 11.05 4.11 -10.04
C ALA A 99 9.51 4.10 -10.05
N MET A 100 8.91 3.32 -9.15
CA MET A 100 7.46 3.22 -8.95
C MET A 100 6.87 4.32 -8.05
N ALA A 101 7.67 5.30 -7.62
CA ALA A 101 7.27 6.38 -6.71
C ALA A 101 6.72 5.92 -5.34
N CYS A 102 7.23 4.79 -4.83
CA CYS A 102 6.96 4.36 -3.46
C CYS A 102 7.55 5.38 -2.47
N ASN A 103 6.79 5.76 -1.43
CA ASN A 103 7.20 6.80 -0.49
C ASN A 103 8.22 6.29 0.54
N GLU A 104 8.11 5.03 0.96
CA GLU A 104 8.93 4.45 2.01
C GLU A 104 9.20 2.95 1.75
N ALA A 105 10.41 2.48 2.06
CA ALA A 105 10.72 1.05 2.03
C ALA A 105 11.56 0.63 3.24
N LYS A 106 11.28 -0.56 3.80
CA LYS A 106 11.97 -1.13 4.96
C LYS A 106 12.53 -2.51 4.66
N GLY A 107 13.78 -2.76 5.06
CA GLY A 107 14.45 -4.06 4.84
C GLY A 107 15.98 -3.97 4.90
N TYR A 108 16.66 -5.03 4.41
CA TYR A 108 18.12 -5.24 4.30
C TYR A 108 18.89 -3.95 4.05
N PRO A 109 20.06 -3.71 4.68
CA PRO A 109 20.73 -2.41 4.78
C PRO A 109 20.66 -1.61 3.48
N ILE A 110 19.62 -0.78 3.40
CA ILE A 110 19.38 0.13 2.30
C ILE A 110 20.25 1.35 2.63
N PRO A 111 21.04 1.88 1.67
CA PRO A 111 21.82 3.09 1.92
C PRO A 111 20.92 4.17 2.53
N THR A 112 21.44 4.90 3.53
CA THR A 112 20.71 5.79 4.45
C THR A 112 19.84 6.86 3.77
N GLN A 113 20.04 7.07 2.47
CA GLN A 113 19.24 7.93 1.57
C GLN A 113 17.75 7.56 1.45
N TRP A 114 17.30 6.46 2.04
CA TRP A 114 15.88 6.07 2.09
C TRP A 114 15.10 6.62 3.29
N ARG A 115 15.76 7.22 4.30
CA ARG A 115 15.08 7.68 5.53
C ARG A 115 14.52 9.11 5.44
N ARG A 116 14.87 9.91 4.43
CA ARG A 116 14.62 11.37 4.42
C ARG A 116 14.47 12.05 3.05
N SER A 117 14.03 11.35 2.01
CA SER A 117 13.71 12.03 0.73
C SER A 117 12.22 11.99 0.42
N MET A 118 11.46 12.75 1.21
CA MET A 118 10.30 13.55 0.78
C MET A 118 10.22 14.78 1.66
#